data_AF-A0A7C1YMX4-F1
#
_entry.id   AF-A0A7C1YMX4-F1
#
_cell.length_a   1.000
_cell.length_b   1.000
_cell.length_c   1.000
_cell.angle_alpha   90.00
_cell.angle_beta   90.00
_cell.angle_gamma   90.00
#
_symmetry.space_group_name_H-M   'P 1'
#
loop_
_entity.id
_entity.type
_entity.pdbx_description
1 polymer ?
#
loop_
_entity_poly.entity_id
_entity_poly.type
_entity_poly.pdbx_seq_one_letter_code
_entity_poly.pdbx_strand_id
1 'polypeptide(L)'
;GAVSADPDGCADLITDWLSGLDRPGSSRPADDGRWSRLFEEPLGLLERGAPRNHVVVGLIGPTRALVEPLAHLELPVCFEHGDTRHPNILWGPDGVGLVDWELAQPEGFPLHDLAFFLEYVVESQSIEHPAAQLIDPDSWAGSRLRTEAVRLGMDPAVCGPLVLLSLARRTCDHFRRAGTVGARPAESWRSCLEALNRRMAGHEVGVV
;
A
#
# COMPACT_ATOMS: atom_id res chain seq x y z
N GLY A 1 -10.16 -14.63 13.80
CA GLY A 1 -9.44 -15.51 12.85
C GLY A 1 -8.00 -15.65 13.27
N ALA A 2 -7.16 -16.41 12.55
CA ALA A 2 -5.74 -16.60 12.89
C ALA A 2 -5.02 -15.26 13.15
N VAL A 3 -5.24 -14.28 12.27
CA VAL A 3 -4.66 -12.92 12.39
C VAL A 3 -5.06 -12.17 13.65
N SER A 4 -6.31 -12.32 14.12
CA SER A 4 -6.75 -11.66 15.35
C SER A 4 -6.18 -12.31 16.61
N ALA A 5 -5.81 -13.60 16.52
CA ALA A 5 -5.29 -14.38 17.64
C ALA A 5 -3.76 -14.19 17.81
N ASP A 6 -3.04 -14.04 16.71
CA ASP A 6 -1.59 -13.85 16.69
C ASP A 6 -1.18 -12.88 15.55
N PRO A 7 -1.39 -11.57 15.74
CA PRO A 7 -1.08 -10.57 14.71
C PRO A 7 0.42 -10.49 14.41
N ASP A 8 1.28 -10.66 15.43
CA ASP A 8 2.73 -10.62 15.29
C ASP A 8 3.25 -11.80 14.48
N GLY A 9 2.91 -13.04 14.88
CA GLY A 9 3.34 -14.23 14.17
C GLY A 9 2.82 -14.28 12.73
N CYS A 10 1.58 -13.81 12.50
CA CYS A 10 1.05 -13.71 11.14
C CYS A 10 1.78 -12.67 10.29
N ALA A 11 2.16 -11.52 10.86
CA ALA A 11 2.93 -10.49 10.17
C ALA A 11 4.35 -10.94 9.86
N ASP A 12 5.02 -11.63 10.78
CA ASP A 12 6.34 -12.20 10.54
C ASP A 12 6.30 -13.23 9.41
N LEU A 13 5.35 -14.18 9.45
CA LEU A 13 5.18 -15.20 8.42
C LEU A 13 4.91 -14.61 7.03
N ILE A 14 4.04 -13.59 6.92
CA ILE A 14 3.75 -12.95 5.63
C ILE A 14 4.95 -12.15 5.13
N THR A 15 5.64 -11.43 6.02
CA THR A 15 6.83 -10.65 5.65
C THR A 15 7.93 -11.56 5.11
N ASP A 16 8.19 -12.68 5.79
CA ASP A 16 9.17 -13.69 5.36
C ASP A 16 8.77 -14.31 4.01
N TRP A 17 7.49 -14.63 3.82
CA TRP A 17 6.99 -15.20 2.58
C TRP A 17 7.12 -14.22 1.40
N LEU A 18 6.75 -12.96 1.59
CA LEU A 18 6.89 -11.91 0.58
C LEU A 18 8.37 -11.66 0.23
N SER A 19 9.24 -11.66 1.24
CA SER A 19 10.69 -11.54 1.05
C SER A 19 11.26 -12.67 0.19
N GLY A 20 10.66 -13.86 0.22
CA GLY A 20 11.03 -14.99 -0.63
C GLY A 20 10.65 -14.83 -2.11
N LEU A 21 9.73 -13.92 -2.44
CA LEU A 21 9.36 -13.61 -3.82
C LEU A 21 10.25 -12.54 -4.46
N ASP A 22 10.90 -11.71 -3.64
CA ASP A 22 11.75 -10.64 -4.11
C ASP A 22 12.95 -11.17 -4.90
N ARG A 23 13.31 -10.45 -5.97
CA ARG A 23 14.55 -10.70 -6.71
C ARG A 23 15.64 -9.73 -6.24
N PRO A 24 16.66 -10.20 -5.51
CA PRO A 24 17.70 -9.32 -4.98
C PRO A 24 18.43 -8.52 -6.07
N GLY A 25 18.75 -7.25 -5.78
CA GLY A 25 19.63 -6.43 -6.63
C GLY A 25 18.97 -5.82 -7.88
N SER A 26 17.64 -5.73 -7.92
CA SER A 26 16.87 -5.31 -9.09
C SER A 26 16.30 -3.88 -9.01
N SER A 27 16.86 -3.01 -8.15
CA SER A 27 16.41 -1.61 -8.07
C SER A 27 16.54 -0.92 -9.43
N ARG A 28 15.48 -0.20 -9.81
CA ARG A 28 15.39 0.57 -11.06
C ARG A 28 14.65 1.87 -10.79
N PRO A 29 14.85 2.91 -11.62
CA PRO A 29 13.99 4.08 -11.63
C PRO A 29 12.51 3.67 -11.66
N ALA A 30 11.69 4.32 -10.83
CA ALA A 30 10.25 4.02 -10.77
C ALA A 30 9.51 4.41 -12.06
N ASP A 31 10.05 5.37 -12.82
CA ASP A 31 9.53 5.86 -14.10
C ASP A 31 9.84 4.93 -15.30
N ASP A 32 10.36 3.72 -15.08
CA ASP A 32 10.69 2.71 -16.09
C ASP A 32 9.47 2.05 -16.79
N GLY A 33 8.33 2.74 -16.82
CA GLY A 33 7.04 2.27 -17.30
C GLY A 33 6.15 1.70 -16.19
N ARG A 34 6.71 1.30 -15.04
CA ARG A 34 5.92 0.92 -13.86
C ARG A 34 5.06 2.08 -13.37
N TRP A 35 5.60 3.31 -13.33
CA TRP A 35 4.85 4.49 -12.93
C TRP A 35 3.55 4.69 -13.73
N SER A 36 3.65 4.69 -15.07
CA SER A 36 2.48 4.84 -15.93
C SER A 36 1.45 3.74 -15.67
N ARG A 37 1.90 2.49 -15.72
CA ARG A 37 1.04 1.30 -15.65
C ARG A 37 0.39 1.09 -14.28
N LEU A 38 1.15 1.30 -13.20
CA LEU A 38 0.72 0.97 -11.84
C LEU A 38 0.05 2.14 -11.11
N PHE A 39 0.26 3.38 -11.57
CA PHE A 39 -0.25 4.57 -10.90
C PHE A 39 -1.08 5.47 -11.82
N GLU A 40 -0.48 6.03 -12.88
CA GLU A 40 -1.16 7.05 -13.70
C GLU A 40 -2.35 6.52 -14.48
N GLU A 41 -2.21 5.38 -15.14
CA GLU A 41 -3.28 4.76 -15.93
C GLU A 41 -4.48 4.34 -15.05
N PRO A 42 -4.29 3.66 -13.90
CA PRO A 42 -5.37 3.37 -12.97
C PRO A 42 -6.11 4.62 -12.48
N LEU A 43 -5.39 5.67 -12.07
CA LEU A 43 -6.02 6.91 -11.62
C LEU A 43 -6.78 7.61 -12.74
N GLY A 44 -6.21 7.67 -13.95
CA GLY A 44 -6.88 8.24 -15.11
C GLY A 44 -8.15 7.48 -15.51
N LEU A 45 -8.16 6.15 -15.33
CA LEU A 45 -9.38 5.34 -15.54
C LEU A 45 -10.45 5.67 -14.50
N LEU A 46 -10.08 5.85 -13.23
CA LEU A 46 -11.01 6.23 -12.18
C LEU A 46 -11.59 7.64 -12.38
N GLU A 47 -10.74 8.60 -12.77
CA GLU A 47 -11.12 9.98 -13.09
C GLU A 47 -12.16 10.04 -14.21
N ARG A 48 -11.95 9.28 -15.29
CA ARG A 48 -12.89 9.20 -16.42
C ARG A 48 -14.12 8.37 -16.13
N GLY A 49 -13.98 7.31 -15.33
CA GLY A 49 -15.02 6.31 -15.09
C GLY A 49 -16.01 6.69 -13.98
N ALA A 50 -15.59 7.52 -13.01
CA ALA A 50 -16.43 7.92 -11.89
C ALA A 50 -16.46 9.46 -11.67
N PRO A 51 -16.67 10.28 -12.71
CA PRO A 51 -16.52 11.74 -12.62
C PRO A 51 -17.51 12.42 -11.66
N ARG A 52 -18.63 11.75 -11.34
CA ARG A 52 -19.64 12.23 -10.38
C ARG A 52 -19.31 11.87 -8.93
N ASN A 53 -18.30 11.02 -8.68
CA ASN A 53 -17.82 10.73 -7.34
C ASN A 53 -16.82 11.81 -6.91
N HIS A 54 -17.33 12.98 -6.55
CA HIS A 54 -16.53 14.16 -6.23
C HIS A 54 -15.53 13.93 -5.09
N VAL A 55 -15.87 13.05 -4.15
CA VAL A 55 -14.97 12.65 -3.06
C VAL A 55 -13.72 12.02 -3.64
N VAL A 56 -13.86 10.98 -4.45
CA VAL A 56 -12.74 10.22 -5.03
C VAL A 56 -11.95 11.05 -6.02
N VAL A 57 -12.65 11.80 -6.90
CA VAL A 57 -12.00 12.72 -7.84
C VAL A 57 -11.16 13.77 -7.09
N GLY A 58 -11.65 14.26 -5.96
CA GLY A 58 -10.92 15.19 -5.10
C GLY A 58 -9.65 14.61 -4.45
N LEU A 59 -9.50 13.28 -4.36
CA LEU A 59 -8.29 12.64 -3.83
C LEU A 59 -7.16 12.53 -4.86
N ILE A 60 -7.47 12.51 -6.16
CA ILE A 60 -6.52 12.20 -7.23
C ILE A 60 -5.39 13.23 -7.28
N GLY A 61 -5.72 14.52 -7.36
CA GLY A 61 -4.74 15.60 -7.46
C GLY A 61 -3.76 15.64 -6.28
N PRO A 62 -4.26 15.72 -5.03
CA PRO A 62 -3.39 15.67 -3.84
C PRO A 62 -2.56 14.39 -3.75
N THR A 63 -3.12 13.24 -4.16
CA THR A 63 -2.38 11.98 -4.17
C THR A 63 -1.21 12.03 -5.13
N ARG A 64 -1.44 12.48 -6.38
CA ARG A 64 -0.36 12.70 -7.36
C ARG A 64 0.75 13.58 -6.78
N ALA A 65 0.39 14.73 -6.20
CA ALA A 65 1.37 15.64 -5.64
C ALA A 65 2.26 15.01 -4.54
N LEU A 66 1.69 14.15 -3.69
CA LEU A 66 2.44 13.49 -2.62
C LEU A 66 3.31 12.32 -3.09
N VAL A 67 2.89 11.62 -4.15
CA VAL A 67 3.63 10.44 -4.63
C VAL A 67 4.58 10.77 -5.76
N GLU A 68 4.40 11.88 -6.48
CA GLU A 68 5.27 12.31 -7.60
C GLU A 68 6.77 12.16 -7.32
N PRO A 69 7.31 12.51 -6.12
CA PRO A 69 8.74 12.36 -5.85
C PRO A 69 9.24 10.91 -5.99
N LEU A 70 8.37 9.91 -5.77
CA LEU A 70 8.72 8.49 -5.93
C LEU A 70 9.12 8.15 -7.36
N ALA A 71 8.56 8.85 -8.37
CA ALA A 71 8.86 8.60 -9.79
C ALA A 71 10.36 8.79 -10.10
N HIS A 72 11.05 9.62 -9.31
CA HIS A 72 12.46 9.96 -9.50
C HIS A 72 13.41 9.13 -8.63
N LEU A 73 12.90 8.16 -7.87
CA LEU A 73 13.71 7.29 -7.02
C LEU A 73 14.02 5.97 -7.71
N GLU A 74 15.17 5.38 -7.36
CA GLU A 74 15.44 3.99 -7.63
C GLU A 74 14.75 3.14 -6.57
N LEU A 75 13.72 2.40 -6.98
CA LEU A 75 12.95 1.52 -6.11
C LEU A 75 13.23 0.06 -6.48
N PRO A 76 13.34 -0.84 -5.48
CA PRO A 76 13.33 -2.27 -5.69
C PRO A 76 12.17 -2.70 -6.60
N VAL A 77 12.41 -3.73 -7.41
CA VAL A 77 11.36 -4.38 -8.20
C VAL A 77 10.91 -5.61 -7.43
N CYS A 78 9.70 -5.56 -6.91
CA CYS A 78 9.09 -6.66 -6.17
C CYS A 78 8.03 -7.35 -7.02
N PHE A 79 7.87 -8.66 -6.82
CA PHE A 79 6.71 -9.36 -7.33
C PHE A 79 5.53 -9.04 -6.41
N GLU A 80 4.46 -8.48 -6.95
CA GLU A 80 3.24 -8.21 -6.20
C GLU A 80 2.18 -9.27 -6.50
N HIS A 81 1.51 -9.76 -5.47
CA HIS A 81 0.24 -10.46 -5.53
C HIS A 81 -0.90 -9.47 -5.84
N GLY A 82 -0.90 -8.31 -5.18
CA GLY A 82 -1.88 -7.25 -5.38
C GLY A 82 -3.13 -7.31 -4.48
N ASP A 83 -3.33 -8.39 -3.71
CA ASP A 83 -4.49 -8.55 -2.80
C ASP A 83 -4.20 -9.49 -1.62
N THR A 84 -3.15 -9.18 -0.86
CA THR A 84 -2.64 -9.99 0.27
C THR A 84 -3.49 -9.82 1.52
N ARG A 85 -4.72 -10.32 1.48
CA ARG A 85 -5.73 -10.27 2.57
C ARG A 85 -6.68 -11.45 2.49
N HIS A 86 -7.49 -11.67 3.52
CA HIS A 86 -8.56 -12.67 3.45
C HIS A 86 -9.55 -12.35 2.30
N PRO A 87 -10.01 -13.35 1.51
CA PRO A 87 -9.80 -14.80 1.68
C PRO A 87 -8.56 -15.38 0.95
N ASN A 88 -7.68 -14.55 0.40
CA ASN A 88 -6.56 -14.98 -0.46
C ASN A 88 -5.37 -15.55 0.30
N ILE A 89 -5.39 -15.49 1.64
CA ILE A 89 -4.33 -16.03 2.49
C ILE A 89 -4.79 -17.37 3.07
N LEU A 90 -4.06 -18.43 2.74
CA LEU A 90 -4.25 -19.77 3.27
C LEU A 90 -3.19 -20.06 4.32
N TRP A 91 -3.66 -20.45 5.51
CA TRP A 91 -2.82 -20.82 6.64
C TRP A 91 -2.81 -22.34 6.78
N GLY A 92 -1.63 -22.95 6.87
CA GLY A 92 -1.47 -24.38 7.03
C GLY A 92 -0.32 -24.76 7.97
N PRO A 93 -0.18 -26.04 8.32
CA PRO A 93 0.92 -26.53 9.17
C PRO A 93 2.29 -26.34 8.51
N ASP A 94 2.33 -26.32 7.17
CA ASP A 94 3.55 -26.14 6.39
C ASP A 94 3.88 -24.67 6.09
N GLY A 95 3.09 -23.72 6.63
CA GLY A 95 3.30 -22.29 6.48
C GLY A 95 2.12 -21.55 5.84
N VAL A 96 2.43 -20.49 5.10
CA VAL A 96 1.46 -19.60 4.47
C VAL A 96 1.51 -19.72 2.94
N GLY A 97 0.35 -19.62 2.29
CA GLY A 97 0.23 -19.59 0.85
C GLY A 97 -0.77 -18.52 0.39
N LEU A 98 -0.50 -17.92 -0.77
CA LEU A 98 -1.42 -16.98 -1.42
C LEU A 98 -2.09 -17.62 -2.65
N VAL A 99 -3.37 -17.30 -2.82
CA VAL A 99 -4.19 -17.71 -3.96
C VAL A 99 -4.83 -16.50 -4.62
N ASP A 100 -5.37 -16.69 -5.83
CA ASP A 100 -5.99 -15.61 -6.63
C ASP A 100 -4.99 -14.53 -7.09
N TRP A 101 -4.14 -14.94 -8.03
CA TRP A 101 -3.06 -14.13 -8.61
C TRP A 101 -3.51 -13.21 -9.75
N GLU A 102 -4.81 -12.92 -9.90
CA GLU A 102 -5.30 -12.16 -11.06
C GLU A 102 -4.89 -10.68 -11.05
N LEU A 103 -4.46 -10.14 -9.89
CA LEU A 103 -3.89 -8.78 -9.77
C LEU A 103 -2.37 -8.74 -9.81
N ALA A 104 -1.74 -9.91 -9.97
CA ALA A 104 -0.31 -10.03 -9.81
C ALA A 104 0.46 -9.09 -10.75
N GLN A 105 1.49 -8.44 -10.21
CA GLN A 105 2.42 -7.61 -10.97
C GLN A 105 3.82 -8.18 -10.80
N PRO A 106 4.36 -8.89 -11.81
CA PRO A 106 5.73 -9.42 -11.75
C PRO A 106 6.80 -8.35 -11.58
N GLU A 107 6.47 -7.12 -11.98
CA GLU A 107 7.32 -5.94 -11.84
C GLU A 107 6.51 -4.84 -11.13
N GLY A 108 6.33 -5.02 -9.84
CA GLY A 108 5.60 -4.11 -8.96
C GLY A 108 6.48 -3.07 -8.25
N PHE A 109 5.85 -2.37 -7.32
CA PHE A 109 6.46 -1.52 -6.31
C PHE A 109 6.64 -2.27 -4.98
N PRO A 110 7.67 -1.90 -4.20
CA PRO A 110 7.92 -2.53 -2.91
C PRO A 110 6.84 -2.16 -1.89
N LEU A 111 6.73 -2.97 -0.84
CA LEU A 111 5.82 -2.78 0.30
C LEU A 111 4.32 -2.84 0.00
N HIS A 112 3.88 -2.89 -1.26
CA HIS A 112 2.45 -2.90 -1.61
C HIS A 112 1.68 -3.99 -0.86
N ASP A 113 2.12 -5.23 -1.00
CA ASP A 113 1.43 -6.38 -0.42
C ASP A 113 1.53 -6.43 1.10
N LEU A 114 2.68 -6.01 1.66
CA LEU A 114 2.85 -5.91 3.10
C LEU A 114 1.93 -4.84 3.69
N ALA A 115 1.79 -3.68 3.01
CA ALA A 115 0.87 -2.63 3.42
C ALA A 115 -0.58 -3.13 3.42
N PHE A 116 -0.99 -3.89 2.40
CA PHE A 116 -2.33 -4.46 2.35
C PHE A 116 -2.58 -5.45 3.49
N PHE A 117 -1.60 -6.32 3.75
CA PHE A 117 -1.71 -7.29 4.82
C PHE A 117 -1.80 -6.61 6.19
N LEU A 118 -0.91 -5.64 6.47
CA LEU A 118 -0.89 -4.95 7.74
C LEU A 118 -2.14 -4.10 7.97
N GLU A 119 -2.68 -3.46 6.93
CA GLU A 119 -3.97 -2.76 7.03
C GLU A 119 -5.08 -3.74 7.40
N TYR A 120 -5.10 -4.93 6.80
CA TYR A 120 -6.07 -5.98 7.15
C TYR A 120 -5.89 -6.48 8.59
N VAL A 121 -4.66 -6.63 9.09
CA VAL A 121 -4.41 -6.99 10.49
C VAL A 121 -4.97 -5.93 11.42
N VAL A 122 -4.67 -4.66 11.16
CA VAL A 122 -5.17 -3.52 11.95
C VAL A 122 -6.71 -3.44 11.89
N GLU A 123 -7.32 -3.63 10.72
CA GLU A 123 -8.78 -3.69 10.57
C GLU A 123 -9.37 -4.85 11.40
N SER A 124 -8.70 -6.00 11.44
CA SER A 124 -9.16 -7.17 12.22
C SER A 124 -9.13 -6.94 13.73
N GLN A 125 -8.38 -5.94 14.20
CA GLN A 125 -8.32 -5.50 15.60
C GLN A 125 -9.38 -4.44 15.92
N SER A 126 -10.27 -4.11 14.98
CA SER A 126 -11.31 -3.07 15.14
C SER A 126 -10.74 -1.67 15.42
N ILE A 127 -9.52 -1.40 14.95
CA ILE A 127 -8.91 -0.07 15.04
C ILE A 127 -9.54 0.85 13.99
N GLU A 128 -9.95 2.05 14.43
CA GLU A 128 -10.45 3.08 13.53
C GLU A 128 -9.32 3.62 12.63
N HIS A 129 -9.64 3.87 11.36
CA HIS A 129 -8.71 4.38 10.35
C HIS A 129 -7.42 3.54 10.23
N PRO A 130 -7.51 2.25 9.85
CA PRO A 130 -6.35 1.35 9.80
C PRO A 130 -5.22 1.89 8.92
N ALA A 131 -5.58 2.58 7.82
CA ALA A 131 -4.65 3.25 6.92
C ALA A 131 -3.69 4.26 7.61
N ALA A 132 -4.15 4.94 8.67
CA ALA A 132 -3.33 5.90 9.40
C ALA A 132 -2.23 5.22 10.24
N GLN A 133 -2.46 3.98 10.69
CA GLN A 133 -1.45 3.20 11.42
C GLN A 133 -0.26 2.90 10.51
N LEU A 134 -0.48 2.54 9.25
CA LEU A 134 0.63 2.18 8.34
C LEU A 134 1.64 3.30 8.13
N ILE A 135 1.21 4.56 8.22
CA ILE A 135 2.09 5.72 8.00
C ILE A 135 2.69 6.29 9.29
N ASP A 136 2.21 5.85 10.46
CA ASP A 136 2.72 6.30 11.75
C ASP A 136 3.94 5.46 12.18
N PRO A 137 5.18 6.03 12.20
CA PRO A 137 6.39 5.29 12.52
C PRO A 137 6.37 4.61 13.89
N ASP A 138 5.64 5.19 14.84
CA ASP A 138 5.60 4.71 16.22
C ASP A 138 4.49 3.66 16.43
N SER A 139 3.65 3.42 15.42
CA SER A 139 2.65 2.37 15.47
C SER A 139 3.25 0.99 15.18
N TRP A 140 2.52 -0.04 15.59
CA TRP A 140 2.87 -1.43 15.30
C TRP A 140 3.00 -1.72 13.78
N ALA A 141 2.06 -1.24 12.96
CA ALA A 141 2.09 -1.49 11.51
C ALA A 141 3.15 -0.64 10.80
N GLY A 142 3.26 0.64 11.17
CA GLY A 142 4.20 1.55 10.53
C GLY A 142 5.66 1.27 10.87
N SER A 143 5.96 0.81 12.08
CA SER A 143 7.32 0.34 12.43
C SER A 143 7.74 -0.86 11.58
N ARG A 144 6.86 -1.85 11.41
CA ARG A 144 7.10 -3.03 10.56
C ARG A 144 7.36 -2.67 9.09
N LEU A 145 6.56 -1.77 8.51
CA LEU A 145 6.79 -1.28 7.14
C LEU A 145 8.15 -0.60 6.96
N ARG A 146 8.60 0.16 7.97
CA ARG A 146 9.88 0.86 7.92
C ARG A 146 11.06 -0.09 8.10
N THR A 147 10.94 -1.06 9.00
CA THR A 147 11.92 -2.14 9.10
C THR A 147 12.10 -2.85 7.76
N GLU A 148 10.99 -3.14 7.09
CA GLU A 148 11.03 -3.77 5.77
C GLU A 148 11.61 -2.86 4.69
N ALA A 149 11.28 -1.57 4.71
CA ALA A 149 11.88 -0.60 3.80
C ALA A 149 13.41 -0.53 3.95
N VAL A 150 13.91 -0.51 5.19
CA VAL A 150 15.36 -0.55 5.48
C VAL A 150 15.97 -1.86 4.98
N ARG A 151 15.31 -3.01 5.19
CA ARG A 151 15.77 -4.32 4.69
C ARG A 151 15.92 -4.30 3.16
N LEU A 152 15.00 -3.64 2.48
CA LEU A 152 14.99 -3.45 1.03
C LEU A 152 15.96 -2.33 0.54
N GLY A 153 16.69 -1.68 1.44
CA GLY A 153 17.65 -0.62 1.10
C GLY A 153 17.00 0.72 0.73
N MET A 154 15.77 0.96 1.17
CA MET A 154 15.04 2.21 0.92
C MET A 154 15.09 3.17 2.12
N ASP A 155 14.90 4.46 1.85
CA ASP A 155 14.66 5.47 2.89
C ASP A 155 13.28 5.23 3.55
N PRO A 156 13.18 5.05 4.88
CA PRO A 156 11.89 4.91 5.57
C PRO A 156 10.90 6.05 5.33
N ALA A 157 11.35 7.24 4.92
CA ALA A 157 10.47 8.35 4.57
C ALA A 157 9.55 8.02 3.39
N VAL A 158 9.95 7.11 2.48
CA VAL A 158 9.16 6.75 1.29
C VAL A 158 7.97 5.83 1.60
N CYS A 159 7.91 5.22 2.79
CA CYS A 159 6.83 4.31 3.18
C CYS A 159 5.45 4.98 3.08
N GLY A 160 5.33 6.23 3.53
CA GLY A 160 4.06 6.96 3.51
C GLY A 160 3.49 7.11 2.09
N PRO A 161 4.25 7.75 1.17
CA PRO A 161 3.87 7.84 -0.24
C PRO A 161 3.61 6.48 -0.91
N LEU A 162 4.40 5.43 -0.62
CA LEU A 162 4.18 4.09 -1.18
C LEU A 162 2.87 3.46 -0.69
N VAL A 163 2.55 3.59 0.61
CA VAL A 163 1.27 3.14 1.17
C VAL A 163 0.10 3.90 0.51
N LEU A 164 0.22 5.22 0.36
CA LEU A 164 -0.80 6.04 -0.30
C LEU A 164 -1.05 5.58 -1.75
N LEU A 165 0.02 5.36 -2.53
CA LEU A 165 -0.06 4.83 -3.89
C LEU A 165 -0.79 3.48 -3.91
N SER A 166 -0.43 2.59 -2.98
CA SER A 166 -1.00 1.24 -2.86
C SER A 166 -2.52 1.29 -2.58
N LEU A 167 -2.97 2.16 -1.67
CA LEU A 167 -4.39 2.32 -1.35
C LEU A 167 -5.20 2.98 -2.47
N ALA A 168 -4.59 3.93 -3.19
CA ALA A 168 -5.19 4.53 -4.38
C ALA A 168 -5.38 3.46 -5.48
N ARG A 169 -4.35 2.65 -5.75
CA ARG A 169 -4.39 1.57 -6.73
C ARG A 169 -5.47 0.53 -6.40
N ARG A 170 -5.61 0.14 -5.13
CA ARG A 170 -6.71 -0.72 -4.65
C ARG A 170 -8.09 -0.20 -5.03
N THR A 171 -8.29 1.11 -4.86
CA THR A 171 -9.57 1.75 -5.18
C THR A 171 -9.86 1.67 -6.68
N CYS A 172 -8.83 1.86 -7.51
CA CYS A 172 -8.93 1.69 -8.96
C CYS A 172 -9.23 0.24 -9.36
N ASP A 173 -8.57 -0.74 -8.74
CA ASP A 173 -8.78 -2.16 -9.04
C ASP A 173 -10.19 -2.61 -8.65
N HIS A 174 -10.68 -2.16 -7.49
CA HIS A 174 -12.07 -2.37 -7.09
C HIS A 174 -13.03 -1.76 -8.09
N PHE A 175 -12.80 -0.51 -8.51
CA PHE A 175 -13.63 0.15 -9.52
C PHE A 175 -13.64 -0.60 -10.85
N ARG A 176 -12.48 -1.09 -11.32
CA ARG A 176 -12.36 -1.88 -12.55
C ARG A 176 -13.20 -3.15 -12.52
N ARG A 177 -13.24 -3.84 -11.37
CA ARG A 177 -13.97 -5.10 -11.19
C ARG A 177 -15.47 -4.89 -10.97
N ALA A 178 -15.83 -3.93 -10.12
CA ALA A 178 -17.20 -3.72 -9.66
C ALA A 178 -17.98 -2.67 -10.46
N GLY A 179 -17.31 -1.90 -11.33
CA GLY A 179 -17.89 -0.76 -12.07
C GLY A 179 -18.29 0.42 -11.18
N THR A 180 -18.02 0.36 -9.89
CA THR A 180 -18.38 1.37 -8.89
C THR A 180 -17.26 1.53 -7.88
N VAL A 181 -17.14 2.71 -7.27
CA VAL A 181 -16.12 2.95 -6.25
C VAL A 181 -16.60 2.37 -4.92
N GLY A 182 -15.82 1.45 -4.36
CA GLY A 182 -16.09 0.89 -3.05
C GLY A 182 -15.88 1.92 -1.95
N ALA A 183 -16.84 2.03 -1.03
CA ALA A 183 -16.76 2.99 0.08
C ALA A 183 -15.52 2.75 0.96
N ARG A 184 -15.23 1.49 1.30
CA ARG A 184 -14.08 1.15 2.16
C ARG A 184 -12.72 1.46 1.51
N PRO A 185 -12.39 0.99 0.28
CA PRO A 185 -11.14 1.37 -0.37
C PRO A 185 -10.92 2.89 -0.45
N ALA A 186 -11.98 3.64 -0.81
CA ALA A 186 -11.91 5.10 -0.89
C ALA A 186 -11.71 5.77 0.48
N GLU A 187 -12.29 5.22 1.55
CA GLU A 187 -12.11 5.73 2.91
C GLU A 187 -10.69 5.51 3.42
N SER A 188 -10.11 4.32 3.21
CA SER A 188 -8.72 4.05 3.55
C SER A 188 -7.77 4.98 2.80
N TRP A 189 -8.00 5.18 1.50
CA TRP A 189 -7.23 6.13 0.69
C TRP A 189 -7.32 7.55 1.27
N ARG A 190 -8.53 8.05 1.55
CA ARG A 190 -8.72 9.38 2.15
C ARG A 190 -8.03 9.51 3.50
N SER A 191 -8.23 8.54 4.39
CA SER A 191 -7.67 8.54 5.75
C SER A 191 -6.14 8.59 5.72
N CYS A 192 -5.51 7.83 4.81
CA CYS A 192 -4.06 7.87 4.61
C CYS A 192 -3.59 9.25 4.12
N LEU A 193 -4.24 9.79 3.08
CA LEU A 193 -3.92 11.10 2.52
C LEU A 193 -4.00 12.22 3.57
N GLU A 194 -5.07 12.24 4.34
CA GLU A 194 -5.26 13.23 5.41
C GLU A 194 -4.19 13.10 6.50
N ALA A 195 -3.86 11.88 6.89
CA ALA A 195 -2.87 11.63 7.92
C ALA A 195 -1.45 12.02 7.45
N LEU A 196 -1.10 11.79 6.18
CA LEU A 196 0.15 12.28 5.59
C LEU A 196 0.23 13.81 5.59
N ASN A 197 -0.83 14.48 5.13
CA ASN A 197 -0.89 15.95 5.12
C ASN A 197 -0.73 16.55 6.53
N ARG A 198 -1.38 15.96 7.55
CA ARG A 198 -1.22 16.40 8.95
C ARG A 198 0.23 16.27 9.42
N ARG A 199 0.91 15.17 9.07
CA ARG A 199 2.31 14.96 9.45
C ARG A 199 3.23 15.99 8.79
N MET A 200 3.04 16.28 7.51
CA MET A 200 3.84 17.28 6.80
C MET A 200 3.66 18.67 7.40
N ALA A 201 2.40 19.08 7.66
CA ALA A 201 2.11 20.36 8.32
C ALA A 201 2.70 20.44 9.73
N GLY A 202 2.74 19.32 10.48
CA GLY A 202 3.35 19.27 11.81
C GLY A 202 4.88 19.37 11.81
N HIS A 203 5.57 18.97 10.73
CA HIS A 203 7.02 19.10 10.61
C HIS A 203 7.47 20.53 10.27
N GLU A 204 6.59 21.37 9.69
CA GLU A 204 6.90 22.78 9.41
C GLU A 204 6.86 23.69 10.66
N VAL A 205 6.30 23.24 11.79
CA VAL A 205 6.20 24.03 13.04
C VAL A 205 7.43 23.86 13.95
N GLY A 206 8.40 23.03 13.55
CA GLY A 206 9.59 22.66 14.34
C GLY A 206 10.88 23.42 14.02
N VAL A 207 10.82 24.54 13.30
CA VAL A 207 11.99 25.42 13.06
C VAL A 207 11.66 26.84 13.54
N VAL A 208 11.94 27.11 14.80
CA VAL A 208 12.11 28.47 15.35
C VAL A 208 13.35 28.48 16.22
#